data_AF-A0A101GHC1-F1
#
_entry.id   AF-A0A101GHC1-F1
#
_cell.length_a   1.000
_cell.length_b   1.000
_cell.length_c   1.000
_cell.angle_alpha   90.00
_cell.angle_beta   90.00
_cell.angle_gamma   90.00
#
_symmetry.space_group_name_H-M   'P 1'
#
loop_
_entity.id
_entity.type
_entity.pdbx_description
1 polymer ?
#
loop_
_entity_poly.entity_id
_entity_poly.type
_entity_poly.pdbx_seq_one_letter_code
_entity_poly.pdbx_strand_id
1 'polypeptide(L)'
;LIIAGTETGAANALSANDTDGVLAALGVVDAVGDFSRVLQEASDAVIVLDGLEVTRSSNTIDDLIEGVTFEVVAEGSAKVDVSLDAEPAVTAVKEMIDAYNETLDWINIRLTEETKEDPQSDVEKKWGLLKGDPLLWNCKQKMRNITSRARYDQEGGYNTLASIGIATESTDFGKSGKLEFDESAFMKAMLENPGRVKDIMQSFATEMADFSKGMISGTPEIIGGVTVKQGTLVNRIDTLEQQSSRIDKRIADFEARLEMEKASLEKLYTNMEIRLSEMNYQSYYTSALWEYGSGNSNR
;
A
#
# COMPACT_ATOMS: atom_id res chain seq x y z
N LEU A 1 -37.96 -31.77 -34.98
CA LEU A 1 -37.38 -30.44 -34.68
C LEU A 1 -37.93 -30.00 -33.34
N ILE A 2 -37.08 -29.53 -32.42
CA ILE A 2 -37.51 -28.92 -31.16
C ILE A 2 -36.97 -27.49 -31.18
N ILE A 3 -37.83 -26.52 -30.89
CA ILE A 3 -37.50 -25.10 -30.81
C ILE A 3 -37.89 -24.66 -29.41
N ALA A 4 -36.98 -23.98 -28.72
CA ALA A 4 -37.19 -23.48 -27.37
C ALA A 4 -36.72 -22.02 -27.30
N GLY A 5 -37.46 -21.18 -26.58
CA GLY A 5 -37.02 -19.84 -26.24
C GLY A 5 -35.84 -19.91 -25.27
N THR A 6 -34.89 -18.98 -25.40
CA THR A 6 -33.76 -18.84 -24.47
C THR A 6 -34.08 -17.94 -23.29
N GLU A 7 -35.13 -17.12 -23.40
CA GLU A 7 -35.59 -16.20 -22.36
C GLU A 7 -36.94 -16.66 -21.82
N THR A 8 -37.15 -16.45 -20.52
CA THR A 8 -38.40 -16.77 -19.83
C THR A 8 -39.39 -15.60 -19.90
N GLY A 9 -40.63 -15.83 -19.49
CA GLY A 9 -41.68 -14.81 -19.42
C GLY A 9 -42.66 -14.85 -20.59
N ALA A 10 -43.92 -14.51 -20.30
CA ALA A 10 -45.02 -14.60 -21.26
C ALA A 10 -44.81 -13.69 -22.48
N ALA A 11 -44.14 -12.55 -22.31
CA ALA A 11 -43.78 -11.64 -23.40
C ALA A 11 -42.78 -12.23 -24.40
N ASN A 12 -42.02 -13.25 -23.98
CA ASN A 12 -41.02 -13.94 -24.79
C ASN A 12 -41.55 -15.23 -25.43
N ALA A 13 -42.88 -15.40 -25.46
CA ALA A 13 -43.53 -16.48 -26.19
C ALA A 13 -43.12 -16.47 -27.67
N LEU A 14 -42.74 -17.64 -28.18
CA LEU A 14 -42.39 -17.80 -29.58
C LEU A 14 -43.64 -17.60 -30.44
N SER A 15 -43.49 -16.87 -31.54
CA SER A 15 -44.49 -16.80 -32.61
C SER A 15 -43.87 -17.30 -33.91
N ALA A 16 -44.68 -17.96 -34.73
CA ALA A 16 -44.28 -18.41 -36.05
C ALA A 16 -45.01 -17.59 -37.11
N ASN A 17 -44.29 -17.24 -38.18
CA ASN A 17 -44.88 -16.66 -39.38
C ASN A 17 -44.42 -17.49 -40.57
N ASP A 18 -45.33 -18.29 -41.13
CA ASP A 18 -45.05 -19.21 -42.22
C ASP A 18 -45.54 -18.66 -43.56
N THR A 19 -44.85 -17.65 -44.08
CA THR A 19 -45.24 -16.98 -45.34
C THR A 19 -45.15 -17.91 -46.56
N ASP A 20 -44.23 -18.89 -46.55
CA ASP A 20 -43.97 -19.80 -47.66
C ASP A 20 -44.62 -21.20 -47.50
N GLY A 21 -45.32 -21.45 -46.38
CA GLY A 21 -46.01 -22.72 -46.10
C GLY A 21 -45.11 -23.90 -45.73
N VAL A 22 -43.82 -23.66 -45.50
CA VAL A 22 -42.82 -24.70 -45.22
C VAL A 22 -42.98 -25.25 -43.81
N LEU A 23 -43.28 -24.38 -42.82
CA LEU A 23 -43.47 -24.81 -41.43
C LEU A 23 -44.74 -25.66 -41.27
N ALA A 24 -45.81 -25.32 -42.00
CA ALA A 24 -47.04 -26.10 -42.07
C ALA A 24 -46.81 -27.46 -42.75
N ALA A 25 -46.05 -27.49 -43.86
CA ALA A 25 -45.69 -28.74 -44.54
C ALA A 25 -44.83 -29.68 -43.68
N LEU A 26 -43.99 -29.11 -42.79
CA LEU A 26 -43.20 -29.84 -41.80
C LEU A 26 -44.00 -30.20 -40.54
N GLY A 27 -45.28 -29.78 -40.45
CA GLY A 27 -46.16 -30.03 -39.31
C GLY A 27 -45.77 -29.30 -38.03
N VAL A 28 -44.99 -28.21 -38.14
CA VAL A 28 -44.54 -27.39 -37.00
C VAL A 28 -45.61 -26.40 -36.57
N VAL A 29 -46.36 -25.85 -37.53
CA VAL A 29 -47.50 -24.95 -37.30
C VAL A 29 -48.79 -25.54 -37.87
N ASP A 30 -49.93 -25.13 -37.33
CA ASP A 30 -51.26 -25.51 -37.80
C ASP A 30 -51.74 -24.64 -38.97
N ALA A 31 -52.98 -24.86 -39.42
CA ALA A 31 -53.56 -24.13 -40.55
C ALA A 31 -53.85 -22.64 -40.27
N VAL A 32 -53.75 -22.21 -39.01
CA VAL A 32 -53.98 -20.83 -38.55
C VAL A 32 -52.65 -20.11 -38.26
N GLY A 33 -51.53 -20.85 -38.24
CA GLY A 33 -50.18 -20.32 -38.05
C GLY A 33 -49.64 -20.51 -36.63
N ASP A 34 -50.38 -21.17 -35.74
CA ASP A 34 -49.98 -21.45 -34.37
C ASP A 34 -49.16 -22.74 -34.30
N PHE A 35 -48.31 -22.90 -33.28
CA PHE A 35 -47.52 -24.12 -33.12
C PHE A 35 -48.42 -25.34 -32.90
N SER A 36 -48.21 -26.39 -33.71
CA SER A 36 -49.05 -27.60 -33.69
C SER A 36 -48.90 -28.42 -32.39
N ARG A 37 -47.78 -28.27 -31.68
CA ARG A 37 -47.52 -28.94 -30.40
C ARG A 37 -46.60 -28.11 -29.50
N VAL A 38 -47.17 -27.51 -28.46
CA VAL A 38 -46.43 -26.81 -27.41
C VAL A 38 -46.14 -27.76 -26.25
N LEU A 39 -44.86 -27.89 -25.87
CA LEU A 39 -44.44 -28.75 -24.75
C LEU A 39 -44.48 -28.02 -23.41
N GLN A 40 -44.20 -26.71 -23.42
CA GLN A 40 -44.19 -25.84 -22.25
C GLN A 40 -44.51 -24.42 -22.73
N GLU A 41 -45.51 -23.80 -22.11
CA GLU A 41 -45.88 -22.41 -22.37
C GLU A 41 -44.88 -21.47 -21.71
N ALA A 42 -44.64 -20.32 -22.35
CA ALA A 42 -43.87 -19.24 -21.72
C ALA A 42 -44.76 -18.56 -20.67
N SER A 43 -44.32 -18.56 -19.41
CA SER A 43 -45.07 -17.98 -18.29
C SER A 43 -44.17 -17.04 -17.50
N ASP A 44 -44.77 -15.98 -16.96
CA ASP A 44 -44.11 -15.12 -15.99
C ASP A 44 -44.08 -15.80 -14.62
N ALA A 45 -43.04 -15.50 -13.82
CA ALA A 45 -42.98 -15.84 -12.41
C ALA A 45 -43.97 -14.96 -11.63
N VAL A 46 -44.75 -15.58 -10.75
CA VAL A 46 -45.68 -14.89 -9.85
C VAL A 46 -45.26 -15.17 -8.41
N ILE A 47 -45.06 -14.11 -7.64
CA ILE A 47 -44.62 -14.18 -6.23
C ILE A 47 -45.55 -13.33 -5.38
N VAL A 48 -45.82 -13.80 -4.17
CA VAL A 48 -46.54 -13.02 -3.16
C VAL A 48 -45.56 -12.63 -2.06
N LEU A 49 -45.22 -11.34 -1.98
CA LEU A 49 -44.36 -10.77 -0.95
C LEU A 49 -45.21 -9.96 0.03
N ASP A 50 -45.27 -10.38 1.30
CA ASP A 50 -46.08 -9.74 2.35
C ASP A 50 -47.56 -9.48 1.96
N GLY A 51 -48.11 -10.37 1.13
CA GLY A 51 -49.48 -10.29 0.63
C GLY A 51 -49.66 -9.47 -0.66
N LEU A 52 -48.59 -8.86 -1.18
CA LEU A 52 -48.59 -8.19 -2.48
C LEU A 52 -48.15 -9.18 -3.57
N GLU A 53 -49.03 -9.42 -4.54
CA GLU A 53 -48.70 -10.22 -5.73
C GLU A 53 -47.88 -9.40 -6.72
N VAL A 54 -46.77 -9.96 -7.17
CA VAL A 54 -45.87 -9.34 -8.13
C VAL A 54 -45.50 -10.35 -9.22
N THR A 55 -45.50 -9.88 -10.46
CA THR A 55 -45.20 -10.68 -11.66
C THR A 55 -43.88 -10.24 -12.28
N ARG A 56 -43.03 -11.20 -12.65
CA ARG A 56 -41.73 -10.95 -13.30
C ARG A 56 -41.49 -11.94 -14.43
N SER A 57 -40.84 -11.49 -15.50
CA SER A 57 -40.51 -12.34 -16.64
C SER A 57 -39.38 -13.33 -16.36
N SER A 58 -38.59 -13.13 -15.30
CA SER A 58 -37.45 -13.96 -14.90
C SER A 58 -37.64 -14.54 -13.50
N ASN A 59 -37.03 -15.70 -13.28
CA ASN A 59 -36.90 -16.31 -11.95
C ASN A 59 -35.83 -15.62 -11.08
N THR A 60 -35.00 -14.75 -11.66
CA THR A 60 -34.07 -13.88 -10.93
C THR A 60 -34.70 -12.50 -10.79
N ILE A 61 -34.90 -12.05 -9.56
CA ILE A 61 -35.64 -10.82 -9.25
C ILE A 61 -34.85 -9.99 -8.26
N ASP A 62 -34.42 -8.81 -8.67
CA ASP A 62 -33.52 -7.92 -7.92
C ASP A 62 -34.11 -6.54 -7.60
N ASP A 63 -35.39 -6.32 -7.95
CA ASP A 63 -36.04 -5.01 -7.89
C ASP A 63 -37.14 -4.88 -6.83
N LEU A 64 -37.43 -5.96 -6.10
CA LEU A 64 -38.49 -5.96 -5.08
C LEU A 64 -38.06 -5.35 -3.75
N ILE A 65 -36.82 -5.65 -3.34
CA ILE A 65 -36.25 -5.13 -2.10
C ILE A 65 -34.83 -4.66 -2.43
N GLU A 66 -34.53 -3.40 -2.11
CA GLU A 66 -33.21 -2.83 -2.36
C GLU A 66 -32.11 -3.66 -1.69
N GLY A 67 -31.14 -4.12 -2.49
CA GLY A 67 -30.02 -4.93 -2.00
C GLY A 67 -30.32 -6.42 -1.83
N VAL A 68 -31.50 -6.91 -2.20
CA VAL A 68 -31.85 -8.34 -2.15
C VAL A 68 -32.17 -8.85 -3.55
N THR A 69 -31.52 -9.95 -3.93
CA THR A 69 -31.84 -10.69 -5.14
C THR A 69 -32.48 -12.02 -4.77
N PHE A 70 -33.68 -12.28 -5.29
CA PHE A 70 -34.38 -13.54 -5.18
C PHE A 70 -34.12 -14.41 -6.40
N GLU A 71 -33.82 -15.68 -6.16
CA GLU A 71 -33.77 -16.72 -7.19
C GLU A 71 -34.88 -17.74 -6.92
N VAL A 72 -35.87 -17.78 -7.80
CA VAL A 72 -37.06 -18.61 -7.67
C VAL A 72 -36.81 -19.96 -8.32
N VAL A 73 -36.67 -21.00 -7.48
CA VAL A 73 -36.34 -22.35 -7.95
C VAL A 73 -37.56 -23.26 -8.04
N ALA A 74 -38.53 -23.10 -7.13
CA ALA A 74 -39.72 -23.93 -7.07
C ALA A 74 -40.90 -23.18 -6.44
N GLU A 75 -42.11 -23.64 -6.76
CA GLU A 75 -43.34 -23.16 -6.14
C GLU A 75 -43.37 -23.53 -4.65
N GLY A 76 -43.87 -22.61 -3.82
CA GLY A 76 -44.03 -22.83 -2.39
C GLY A 76 -44.05 -21.54 -1.59
N SER A 77 -43.93 -21.68 -0.27
CA SER A 77 -43.80 -20.56 0.67
C SER A 77 -42.45 -20.65 1.38
N ALA A 78 -41.71 -19.55 1.42
CA ALA A 78 -40.48 -19.41 2.19
C ALA A 78 -40.56 -18.17 3.09
N LYS A 79 -39.95 -18.25 4.27
CA LYS A 79 -39.74 -17.09 5.14
C LYS A 79 -38.28 -16.67 4.98
N VAL A 80 -38.07 -15.41 4.63
CA VAL A 80 -36.73 -14.82 4.48
C VAL A 80 -36.51 -13.87 5.64
N ASP A 81 -35.53 -14.18 6.48
CA ASP A 81 -35.10 -13.32 7.57
C ASP A 81 -33.76 -12.69 7.18
N VAL A 82 -33.75 -11.36 7.01
CA VAL A 82 -32.54 -10.60 6.70
C VAL A 82 -31.95 -10.06 8.00
N SER A 83 -30.74 -10.50 8.32
CA SER A 83 -29.98 -10.06 9.50
C SER A 83 -28.67 -9.41 9.08
N LEU A 84 -28.17 -8.50 9.90
CA LEU A 84 -26.83 -7.94 9.74
C LEU A 84 -25.77 -9.02 9.89
N ASP A 85 -24.96 -9.22 8.85
CA ASP A 85 -23.72 -10.00 8.94
C ASP A 85 -22.55 -9.07 9.31
N ALA A 86 -22.09 -9.19 10.55
CA ALA A 86 -20.99 -8.38 11.07
C ALA A 86 -19.62 -9.07 10.91
N GLU A 87 -19.55 -10.35 10.52
CA GLU A 87 -18.28 -11.09 10.46
C GLU A 87 -17.29 -10.46 9.46
N PRO A 88 -17.68 -10.11 8.22
CA PRO A 88 -16.75 -9.47 7.28
C PRO A 88 -16.20 -8.14 7.79
N ALA A 89 -17.02 -7.38 8.52
CA ALA A 89 -16.60 -6.13 9.14
C ALA A 89 -15.57 -6.39 10.26
N VAL A 90 -15.80 -7.39 11.12
CA VAL A 90 -14.85 -7.79 12.18
C VAL A 90 -13.50 -8.19 11.57
N THR A 91 -13.49 -9.01 10.53
CA THR A 91 -12.26 -9.43 9.84
C THR A 91 -11.51 -8.24 9.25
N ALA A 92 -12.20 -7.35 8.53
CA ALA A 92 -11.58 -6.18 7.93
C ALA A 92 -11.00 -5.22 8.98
N VAL A 93 -11.68 -5.03 10.11
CA VAL A 93 -11.18 -4.21 11.22
C VAL A 93 -9.95 -4.84 11.86
N LYS A 94 -9.94 -6.16 12.03
CA LYS A 94 -8.79 -6.89 12.57
C LYS A 94 -7.55 -6.74 11.70
N GLU A 95 -7.68 -6.97 10.39
CA GLU A 95 -6.57 -6.80 9.44
C GLU A 95 -6.02 -5.36 9.44
N MET A 96 -6.91 -4.36 9.53
CA MET A 96 -6.52 -2.97 9.63
C MET A 96 -5.75 -2.67 10.93
N ILE A 97 -6.19 -3.22 12.06
CA ILE A 97 -5.53 -3.05 13.36
C ILE A 97 -4.16 -3.74 13.36
N ASP A 98 -4.05 -4.92 12.76
CA ASP A 98 -2.78 -5.63 12.60
C ASP A 98 -1.79 -4.80 11.77
N ALA A 99 -2.20 -4.28 10.61
CA ALA A 99 -1.36 -3.41 9.79
C ALA A 99 -0.93 -2.11 10.51
N TYR A 100 -1.83 -1.53 11.31
CA TYR A 100 -1.51 -0.37 12.16
C TYR A 100 -0.46 -0.72 13.22
N ASN A 101 -0.63 -1.85 13.91
CA ASN A 101 0.25 -2.31 14.97
C ASN A 101 1.63 -2.69 14.44
N GLU A 102 1.72 -3.37 13.30
CA GLU A 102 2.98 -3.68 12.62
C GLU A 102 3.75 -2.40 12.26
N THR A 103 3.05 -1.39 11.74
CA THR A 103 3.65 -0.10 11.41
C THR A 103 4.21 0.58 12.67
N LEU A 104 3.45 0.58 13.77
CA LEU A 104 3.92 1.17 15.02
C LEU A 104 5.06 0.38 15.65
N ASP A 105 5.05 -0.94 15.56
CA ASP A 105 6.17 -1.77 16.01
C ASP A 105 7.44 -1.39 15.27
N TRP A 106 7.36 -1.31 13.95
CA TRP A 106 8.49 -0.90 13.13
C TRP A 106 9.00 0.49 13.54
N ILE A 107 8.11 1.47 13.71
CA ILE A 107 8.48 2.82 14.13
C ILE A 107 9.13 2.82 15.52
N ASN A 108 8.52 2.12 16.48
CA ASN A 108 9.00 2.07 17.87
C ASN A 108 10.40 1.44 17.94
N ILE A 109 10.60 0.32 17.25
CA ILE A 109 11.90 -0.35 17.16
C ILE A 109 12.94 0.64 16.61
N ARG A 110 12.68 1.25 15.45
CA ARG A 110 13.63 2.15 14.78
C ARG A 110 13.96 3.41 15.56
N LEU A 111 13.01 3.92 16.35
CA LEU A 111 13.23 5.09 17.20
C LEU A 111 14.14 4.80 18.41
N THR A 112 14.19 3.54 18.87
CA THR A 112 14.94 3.15 20.08
C THR A 112 16.19 2.31 19.82
N GLU A 113 16.29 1.70 18.63
CA GLU A 113 17.41 0.84 18.22
C GLU A 113 18.75 1.58 18.37
N GLU A 114 19.78 0.89 18.87
CA GLU A 114 21.11 1.45 19.05
C GLU A 114 22.05 1.05 17.92
N THR A 115 23.01 1.93 17.60
CA THR A 115 24.06 1.61 16.64
C THR A 115 24.93 0.49 17.19
N LYS A 116 25.21 -0.52 16.34
CA LYS A 116 26.13 -1.59 16.69
C LYS A 116 27.58 -1.11 16.54
N GLU A 117 28.42 -1.33 17.54
CA GLU A 117 29.83 -0.90 17.51
C GLU A 117 30.64 -1.65 16.44
N ASP A 118 30.43 -2.96 16.29
CA ASP A 118 31.10 -3.82 15.29
C ASP A 118 30.09 -4.55 14.38
N PRO A 119 29.50 -3.86 13.39
CA PRO A 119 28.55 -4.48 12.48
C PRO A 119 29.26 -5.43 11.50
N GLN A 120 28.80 -6.68 11.47
CA GLN A 120 29.30 -7.75 10.61
C GLN A 120 28.51 -7.89 9.30
N SER A 121 27.37 -7.19 9.19
CA SER A 121 26.54 -7.18 7.98
C SER A 121 26.05 -5.77 7.63
N ASP A 122 25.64 -5.59 6.37
CA ASP A 122 25.06 -4.32 5.92
C ASP A 122 23.72 -3.98 6.59
N VAL A 123 23.02 -4.98 7.12
CA VAL A 123 21.81 -4.77 7.92
C VAL A 123 22.18 -4.16 9.27
N GLU A 124 23.21 -4.69 9.92
CA GLU A 124 23.68 -4.19 11.22
C GLU A 124 24.27 -2.78 11.14
N LYS A 125 24.89 -2.42 10.00
CA LYS A 125 25.35 -1.04 9.75
C LYS A 125 24.20 -0.02 9.73
N LYS A 126 22.97 -0.47 9.46
CA LYS A 126 21.79 0.40 9.41
C LYS A 126 21.11 0.55 10.78
N TRP A 127 21.53 -0.21 11.78
CA TRP A 127 20.94 -0.15 13.10
C TRP A 127 21.19 1.20 13.77
N GLY A 128 20.16 1.74 14.40
CA GLY A 128 20.23 3.02 15.12
C GLY A 128 20.31 4.27 14.23
N LEU A 129 20.34 4.13 12.90
CA LEU A 129 20.34 5.29 11.99
C LEU A 129 19.10 6.18 12.12
N LEU A 130 17.98 5.60 12.55
CA LEU A 130 16.70 6.28 12.73
C LEU A 130 16.38 6.54 14.22
N LYS A 131 17.35 6.32 15.11
CA LYS A 131 17.19 6.56 16.54
C LYS A 131 16.85 8.02 16.78
N GLY A 132 15.71 8.27 17.42
CA GLY A 132 15.22 9.63 17.67
C GLY A 132 14.88 10.44 16.41
N ASP A 133 14.64 9.79 15.25
CA ASP A 133 14.27 10.49 14.03
C ASP A 133 12.96 11.29 14.24
N PRO A 134 12.98 12.61 13.99
CA PRO A 134 11.83 13.46 14.25
C PRO A 134 10.66 13.19 13.30
N LEU A 135 10.92 12.73 12.07
CA LEU A 135 9.85 12.43 11.11
C LEU A 135 9.09 11.18 11.58
N LEU A 136 9.80 10.12 11.99
CA LEU A 136 9.17 8.92 12.56
C LEU A 136 8.41 9.23 13.85
N TRP A 137 8.96 10.08 14.71
CA TRP A 137 8.27 10.51 15.93
C TRP A 137 6.97 11.26 15.60
N ASN A 138 7.01 12.18 14.62
CA ASN A 138 5.83 12.89 14.15
C ASN A 138 4.79 11.94 13.53
N CYS A 139 5.23 10.92 12.78
CA CYS A 139 4.32 9.90 12.24
C CYS A 139 3.58 9.17 13.36
N LYS A 140 4.32 8.68 14.35
CA LYS A 140 3.75 8.02 15.54
C LYS A 140 2.73 8.91 16.24
N GLN A 141 3.06 10.18 16.49
CA GLN A 141 2.13 11.11 17.13
C GLN A 141 0.89 11.37 16.27
N LYS A 142 1.05 11.51 14.95
CA LYS A 142 -0.07 11.77 14.05
C LYS A 142 -1.03 10.58 13.99
N MET A 143 -0.51 9.36 13.86
CA MET A 143 -1.30 8.13 13.93
C MET A 143 -2.06 8.04 15.27
N ARG A 144 -1.37 8.26 16.39
CA ARG A 144 -1.99 8.26 17.72
C ARG A 144 -3.10 9.31 17.86
N ASN A 145 -2.90 10.51 17.31
CA ASN A 145 -3.89 11.58 17.33
C ASN A 145 -5.15 11.24 16.52
N ILE A 146 -5.00 10.57 15.37
CA ILE A 146 -6.15 10.11 14.56
C ILE A 146 -6.97 9.10 15.37
N THR A 147 -6.30 8.16 16.02
CA THR A 147 -6.93 7.11 16.84
C THR A 147 -7.62 7.66 18.11
N SER A 148 -7.06 8.68 18.75
CA SER A 148 -7.58 9.24 20.01
C SER A 148 -8.67 10.30 19.81
N ARG A 149 -9.03 10.63 18.57
CA ARG A 149 -10.02 11.68 18.28
C ARG A 149 -11.43 11.22 18.63
N ALA A 150 -12.06 11.95 19.55
CA ALA A 150 -13.48 11.84 19.81
C ALA A 150 -14.29 12.71 18.83
N ARG A 151 -15.40 12.17 18.32
CA ARG A 151 -16.39 12.89 17.52
C ARG A 151 -17.53 13.33 18.43
N TYR A 152 -17.55 14.60 18.80
CA TYR A 152 -18.58 15.17 19.69
C TYR A 152 -19.81 15.70 18.93
N ASP A 153 -19.90 15.49 17.62
CA ASP A 153 -20.83 16.23 16.76
C ASP A 153 -22.25 15.67 16.69
N GLN A 154 -22.57 14.53 17.32
CA GLN A 154 -23.91 13.94 17.28
C GLN A 154 -24.28 13.19 18.57
N GLU A 155 -25.53 13.33 19.02
CA GLU A 155 -26.10 12.57 20.15
C GLU A 155 -26.16 11.08 19.80
N GLY A 156 -25.59 10.23 20.66
CA GLY A 156 -25.52 8.77 20.48
C GLY A 156 -24.22 8.23 21.05
N GLY A 157 -24.29 7.35 22.06
CA GLY A 157 -23.19 6.99 22.96
C GLY A 157 -21.88 6.45 22.36
N TYR A 158 -21.80 6.24 21.04
CA TYR A 158 -20.57 5.84 20.34
C TYR A 158 -19.92 7.04 19.64
N ASN A 159 -18.89 7.59 20.27
CA ASN A 159 -18.20 8.80 19.79
C ASN A 159 -16.69 8.60 19.61
N THR A 160 -16.18 7.42 19.93
CA THR A 160 -14.75 7.10 19.90
C THR A 160 -14.53 5.69 19.39
N LEU A 161 -13.33 5.41 18.88
CA LEU A 161 -12.91 4.03 18.56
C LEU A 161 -13.00 3.12 19.81
N ALA A 162 -12.65 3.65 20.98
CA ALA A 162 -12.74 2.90 22.23
C ALA A 162 -14.18 2.46 22.56
N SER A 163 -15.18 3.29 22.21
CA SER A 163 -16.59 2.95 22.44
C SER A 163 -17.08 1.78 21.58
N ILE A 164 -16.42 1.52 20.44
CA ILE A 164 -16.74 0.40 19.54
C ILE A 164 -15.78 -0.79 19.71
N GLY A 165 -15.02 -0.85 20.81
CA GLY A 165 -14.12 -1.98 21.08
C GLY A 165 -12.71 -1.85 20.48
N ILE A 166 -12.31 -0.68 19.99
CA ILE A 166 -10.96 -0.42 19.48
C ILE A 166 -10.25 0.56 20.42
N ALA A 167 -9.45 0.05 21.35
CA ALA A 167 -8.81 0.84 22.39
C ALA A 167 -7.29 0.92 22.18
N THR A 168 -6.64 1.93 22.76
CA THR A 168 -5.17 1.94 22.83
C THR A 168 -4.70 0.87 23.79
N GLU A 169 -3.61 0.18 23.44
CA GLU A 169 -3.06 -0.94 24.20
C GLU A 169 -2.86 -0.59 25.68
N SER A 170 -3.42 -1.42 26.55
CA SER A 170 -3.40 -1.21 28.00
C SER A 170 -2.08 -1.63 28.66
N THR A 171 -1.36 -2.59 28.07
CA THR A 171 -0.16 -3.24 28.64
C THR A 171 0.97 -2.26 28.96
N ASP A 172 1.11 -1.20 28.16
CA ASP A 172 2.16 -0.21 28.30
C ASP A 172 1.62 1.21 28.55
N PHE A 173 0.36 1.32 28.96
CA PHE A 173 -0.36 2.58 29.14
C PHE A 173 -0.45 3.41 27.85
N GLY A 174 -0.53 2.76 26.70
CA GLY A 174 -0.63 3.37 25.38
C GLY A 174 0.62 4.15 24.96
N LYS A 175 1.79 3.77 25.48
CA LYS A 175 3.09 4.38 25.13
C LYS A 175 3.56 3.94 23.75
N SER A 176 3.31 2.68 23.39
CA SER A 176 3.56 2.10 22.07
C SER A 176 2.69 2.79 21.03
N GLY A 177 1.50 3.24 21.44
CA GLY A 177 0.46 3.78 20.59
C GLY A 177 -0.35 2.71 19.87
N LYS A 178 -0.07 1.42 20.15
CA LYS A 178 -0.76 0.27 19.56
C LYS A 178 -2.22 0.24 19.92
N LEU A 179 -2.96 -0.53 19.13
CA LEU A 179 -4.39 -0.76 19.28
C LEU A 179 -4.65 -2.20 19.75
N GLU A 180 -5.64 -2.33 20.61
CA GLU A 180 -6.26 -3.57 21.07
C GLU A 180 -7.69 -3.63 20.51
N PHE A 181 -8.09 -4.81 20.05
CA PHE A 181 -9.40 -5.05 19.45
C PHE A 181 -10.22 -6.04 20.28
N ASP A 182 -11.36 -5.58 20.80
CA ASP A 182 -12.38 -6.41 21.41
C ASP A 182 -13.47 -6.74 20.37
N GLU A 183 -13.34 -7.92 19.76
CA GLU A 183 -14.29 -8.44 18.77
C GLU A 183 -15.73 -8.51 19.33
N SER A 184 -15.89 -8.82 20.63
CA SER A 184 -17.22 -8.95 21.25
C SER A 184 -17.87 -7.57 21.44
N ALA A 185 -17.10 -6.58 21.90
CA ALA A 185 -17.57 -5.21 22.02
C ALA A 185 -17.91 -4.59 20.65
N PHE A 186 -17.10 -4.87 19.63
CA PHE A 186 -17.35 -4.39 18.27
C PHE A 186 -18.61 -5.03 17.67
N MET A 187 -18.78 -6.35 17.79
CA MET A 187 -20.00 -7.02 17.35
C MET A 187 -21.24 -6.46 18.05
N LYS A 188 -21.16 -6.21 19.36
CA LYS A 188 -22.25 -5.58 20.12
C LYS A 188 -22.58 -4.18 19.58
N ALA A 189 -21.56 -3.35 19.33
CA ALA A 189 -21.76 -2.02 18.77
C ALA A 189 -22.37 -2.05 17.35
N MET A 190 -21.97 -3.01 16.52
CA MET A 190 -22.53 -3.22 15.17
C MET A 190 -24.00 -3.64 15.22
N LEU A 191 -24.39 -4.48 16.19
CA LEU A 191 -25.79 -4.89 16.37
C LEU A 191 -26.66 -3.77 16.95
N GLU A 192 -26.12 -2.94 17.86
CA GLU A 192 -26.87 -1.85 18.49
C GLU A 192 -27.00 -0.63 17.57
N ASN A 193 -25.94 -0.22 16.86
CA ASN A 193 -25.92 0.97 16.00
C ASN A 193 -24.94 0.84 14.82
N PRO A 194 -25.29 0.05 13.77
CA PRO A 194 -24.39 -0.20 12.63
C PRO A 194 -24.03 1.08 11.86
N GLY A 195 -24.98 2.01 11.72
CA GLY A 195 -24.73 3.29 11.06
C GLY A 195 -23.63 4.11 11.77
N ARG A 196 -23.63 4.11 13.10
CA ARG A 196 -22.63 4.87 13.87
C ARG A 196 -21.24 4.23 13.82
N VAL A 197 -21.17 2.90 13.88
CA VAL A 197 -19.90 2.17 13.70
C VAL A 197 -19.34 2.45 12.31
N LYS A 198 -20.18 2.41 11.27
CA LYS A 198 -19.79 2.76 9.90
C LYS A 198 -19.20 4.17 9.84
N ASP A 199 -19.87 5.17 10.40
CA ASP A 199 -19.40 6.56 10.36
C ASP A 199 -18.03 6.73 11.05
N ILE A 200 -17.86 6.13 12.23
CA ILE A 200 -16.58 6.17 12.98
C ILE A 200 -15.47 5.52 12.16
N MET A 201 -15.72 4.32 11.63
CA MET A 201 -14.73 3.55 10.89
C MET A 201 -14.37 4.19 9.55
N GLN A 202 -15.35 4.71 8.80
CA GLN A 202 -15.10 5.43 7.54
C GLN A 202 -14.30 6.69 7.76
N SER A 203 -14.63 7.45 8.82
CA SER A 203 -13.89 8.62 9.24
C SER A 203 -12.44 8.29 9.59
N PHE A 204 -12.23 7.26 10.43
CA PHE A 204 -10.90 6.79 10.80
C PHE A 204 -10.09 6.36 9.57
N ALA A 205 -10.69 5.54 8.70
CA ALA A 205 -10.06 5.07 7.47
C ALA A 205 -9.68 6.23 6.55
N THR A 206 -10.55 7.23 6.40
CA THR A 206 -10.29 8.42 5.58
C THR A 206 -9.13 9.24 6.14
N GLU A 207 -9.12 9.54 7.44
CA GLU A 207 -8.03 10.31 8.06
C GLU A 207 -6.68 9.56 7.97
N MET A 208 -6.69 8.23 8.15
CA MET A 208 -5.50 7.40 7.99
C MET A 208 -5.03 7.34 6.53
N ALA A 209 -5.94 7.23 5.58
CA ALA A 209 -5.63 7.24 4.15
C ALA A 209 -5.03 8.57 3.71
N ASP A 210 -5.61 9.69 4.14
CA ASP A 210 -5.10 11.04 3.86
C ASP A 210 -3.73 11.26 4.48
N PHE A 211 -3.53 10.82 5.72
CA PHE A 211 -2.23 10.85 6.37
C PHE A 211 -1.20 10.02 5.60
N SER A 212 -1.52 8.77 5.29
CA SER A 212 -0.65 7.88 4.52
C SER A 212 -0.27 8.53 3.19
N LYS A 213 -1.26 9.00 2.42
CA LYS A 213 -1.06 9.71 1.16
C LYS A 213 -0.12 10.92 1.31
N GLY A 214 -0.33 11.77 2.33
CA GLY A 214 0.56 12.90 2.60
C GLY A 214 2.00 12.51 2.99
N MET A 215 2.22 11.29 3.46
CA MET A 215 3.54 10.77 3.80
C MET A 215 4.23 10.12 2.59
N ILE A 216 3.54 9.24 1.85
CA ILE A 216 4.14 8.36 0.85
C ILE A 216 3.87 8.75 -0.60
N SER A 217 2.96 9.71 -0.87
CA SER A 217 2.57 10.01 -2.24
C SER A 217 3.74 10.48 -3.09
N GLY A 218 4.06 9.72 -4.14
CA GLY A 218 5.04 10.11 -5.16
C GLY A 218 4.46 11.06 -6.22
N THR A 219 3.18 11.42 -6.15
CA THR A 219 2.56 12.26 -7.17
C THR A 219 3.17 13.66 -7.16
N PRO A 220 3.66 14.15 -8.32
CA PRO A 220 4.13 15.51 -8.43
C PRO A 220 2.93 16.47 -8.37
N GLU A 221 2.97 17.44 -7.47
CA GLU A 221 2.00 18.53 -7.37
C GLU A 221 2.68 19.85 -7.75
N ILE A 222 2.00 20.67 -8.54
CA ILE A 222 2.52 21.97 -8.95
C ILE A 222 2.00 23.02 -7.97
N ILE A 223 2.85 23.48 -7.08
CA ILE A 223 2.54 24.59 -6.16
C ILE A 223 3.34 25.80 -6.63
N GLY A 224 2.64 26.84 -7.10
CA GLY A 224 3.28 28.10 -7.53
C GLY A 224 4.25 27.96 -8.71
N GLY A 225 4.03 26.99 -9.60
CA GLY A 225 4.87 26.75 -10.79
C GLY A 225 6.10 25.86 -10.54
N VAL A 226 6.26 25.34 -9.33
CA VAL A 226 7.31 24.35 -8.99
C VAL A 226 6.67 22.99 -8.79
N THR A 227 7.19 21.98 -9.48
CA THR A 227 6.81 20.58 -9.28
C THR A 227 7.47 20.06 -8.00
N VAL A 228 6.68 19.75 -6.98
CA VAL A 228 7.14 19.16 -5.72
C VAL A 228 6.46 17.81 -5.55
N LYS A 229 7.17 16.77 -5.07
CA LYS A 229 6.50 15.51 -4.71
C LYS A 229 5.67 15.76 -3.46
N GLN A 230 4.45 15.22 -3.42
CA GLN A 230 3.50 15.49 -2.33
C GLN A 230 3.92 14.81 -1.01
N GLY A 231 4.55 13.63 -1.08
CA GLY A 231 4.91 12.81 0.07
C GLY A 231 6.11 13.33 0.87
N THR A 232 5.91 13.54 2.17
CA THR A 232 6.97 14.01 3.08
C THR A 232 8.16 13.03 3.17
N LEU A 233 7.90 11.71 3.23
CA LEU A 233 8.96 10.70 3.24
C LEU A 233 9.72 10.69 1.91
N VAL A 234 9.00 10.79 0.79
CA VAL A 234 9.61 10.77 -0.54
C VAL A 234 10.54 11.97 -0.73
N ASN A 235 10.11 13.16 -0.32
CA ASN A 235 10.96 14.36 -0.35
C ASN A 235 12.21 14.21 0.53
N ARG A 236 12.08 13.57 1.69
CA ARG A 236 13.21 13.31 2.59
C ARG A 236 14.21 12.36 1.95
N ILE A 237 13.73 11.27 1.33
CA ILE A 237 14.55 10.31 0.59
C ILE A 237 15.31 11.01 -0.54
N ASP A 238 14.60 11.75 -1.40
CA ASP A 238 15.22 12.50 -2.51
C ASP A 238 16.31 13.46 -2.01
N THR A 239 16.06 14.16 -0.90
CA THR A 239 17.04 15.09 -0.31
C THR A 239 18.30 14.35 0.16
N LEU A 240 18.13 13.19 0.80
CA LEU A 240 19.23 12.35 1.26
C LEU A 240 20.02 11.75 0.09
N GLU A 241 19.35 11.32 -0.98
CA GLU A 241 19.99 10.83 -2.20
C GLU A 241 20.84 11.91 -2.88
N GLN A 242 20.32 13.13 -2.97
CA GLN A 242 21.09 14.27 -3.49
C GLN A 242 22.28 14.63 -2.60
N GLN A 243 22.14 14.52 -1.27
CA GLN A 243 23.26 14.71 -0.34
C GLN A 243 24.33 13.63 -0.55
N SER A 244 23.94 12.36 -0.67
CA SER A 244 24.84 11.26 -0.98
C SER A 244 25.62 11.53 -2.25
N SER A 245 24.93 11.86 -3.35
CA SER A 245 25.57 12.15 -4.64
C SER A 245 26.58 13.31 -4.57
N ARG A 246 26.30 14.36 -3.77
CA ARG A 246 27.25 15.46 -3.56
C ARG A 246 28.47 15.02 -2.75
N ILE A 247 28.29 14.15 -1.77
CA ILE A 247 29.40 13.59 -0.99
C ILE A 247 30.27 12.70 -1.89
N ASP A 248 29.67 11.85 -2.71
CA ASP A 248 30.39 10.97 -3.64
C ASP A 248 31.27 11.76 -4.61
N LYS A 249 30.75 12.88 -5.15
CA LYS A 249 31.54 13.78 -6.01
C LYS A 249 32.72 14.40 -5.26
N ARG A 250 32.52 14.82 -4.00
CA ARG A 250 33.59 15.39 -3.19
C ARG A 250 34.68 14.36 -2.89
N ILE A 251 34.30 13.10 -2.64
CA ILE A 251 35.24 12.00 -2.42
C ILE A 251 36.09 11.80 -3.69
N ALA A 252 35.45 11.71 -4.87
CA ALA A 252 36.16 11.57 -6.14
C ALA A 252 37.15 12.73 -6.40
N ASP A 253 36.75 13.97 -6.10
CA ASP A 253 37.63 15.14 -6.22
C ASP A 253 38.82 15.08 -5.23
N PHE A 254 38.61 14.57 -4.02
CA PHE A 254 39.68 14.38 -3.04
C PHE A 254 40.65 13.28 -3.45
N GLU A 255 40.15 12.15 -3.94
CA GLU A 255 40.98 11.05 -4.46
C GLU A 255 41.85 11.53 -5.63
N ALA A 256 41.28 12.30 -6.56
CA ALA A 256 42.05 12.89 -7.66
C ALA A 256 43.16 13.84 -7.18
N ARG A 257 42.91 14.62 -6.12
CA ARG A 257 43.91 15.50 -5.51
C ARG A 257 45.03 14.73 -4.82
N LEU A 258 44.69 13.70 -4.05
CA LEU A 258 45.67 12.84 -3.40
C LEU A 258 46.58 12.14 -4.41
N GLU A 259 46.03 11.73 -5.55
CA GLU A 259 46.83 11.12 -6.62
C GLU A 259 47.81 12.13 -7.25
N MET A 260 47.37 13.37 -7.49
CA MET A 260 48.28 14.43 -7.97
C MET A 260 49.39 14.76 -6.96
N GLU A 261 49.05 14.81 -5.67
CA GLU A 261 50.01 15.07 -4.60
C GLU A 261 51.04 13.94 -4.49
N LYS A 262 50.58 12.68 -4.53
CA LYS A 262 51.45 11.50 -4.57
C LYS A 262 52.40 11.54 -5.78
N ALA A 263 51.89 11.81 -6.98
CA ALA A 263 52.71 11.91 -8.19
C ALA A 263 53.74 13.06 -8.10
N SER A 264 53.40 14.18 -7.45
CA SER A 264 54.32 15.29 -7.20
C SER A 264 55.42 14.91 -6.20
N LEU A 265 55.07 14.21 -5.13
CA LEU A 265 56.02 13.71 -4.14
C LEU A 265 56.97 12.69 -4.76
N GLU A 266 56.46 11.74 -5.56
CA GLU A 266 57.29 10.77 -6.29
C GLU A 266 58.33 11.47 -7.17
N LYS A 267 57.93 12.49 -7.94
CA LYS A 267 58.87 13.31 -8.73
C LYS A 267 59.90 14.03 -7.87
N LEU A 268 59.50 14.58 -6.71
CA LEU A 268 60.43 15.21 -5.78
C LEU A 268 61.46 14.21 -5.27
N TYR A 269 61.02 13.01 -4.86
CA TYR A 269 61.91 11.94 -4.42
C TYR A 269 62.88 11.49 -5.51
N THR A 270 62.40 11.24 -6.74
CA THR A 270 63.28 10.89 -7.87
C THR A 270 64.31 12.00 -8.16
N ASN A 271 63.90 13.26 -8.11
CA ASN A 271 64.83 14.39 -8.30
C ASN A 271 65.86 14.47 -7.17
N MET A 272 65.46 14.24 -5.92
CA MET A 272 66.38 14.17 -4.78
C MET A 272 67.37 13.01 -4.93
N GLU A 273 66.92 11.83 -5.38
CA GLU A 273 67.80 10.69 -5.65
C GLU A 273 68.84 11.00 -6.73
N ILE A 274 68.43 11.66 -7.82
CA ILE A 274 69.36 12.11 -8.88
C ILE A 274 70.39 13.10 -8.28
N ARG A 275 69.94 14.09 -7.51
CA ARG A 275 70.85 15.07 -6.88
C ARG A 275 71.81 14.42 -5.90
N LEU A 276 71.35 13.46 -5.09
CA LEU A 276 72.21 12.69 -4.20
C LEU A 276 73.22 11.85 -4.98
N SER A 277 72.82 11.25 -6.10
CA SER A 277 73.73 10.53 -7.00
C SER A 277 74.80 11.45 -7.59
N GLU A 278 74.41 12.64 -8.07
CA GLU A 278 75.33 13.67 -8.56
C GLU A 278 76.29 14.12 -7.45
N MET A 279 75.79 14.37 -6.23
CA MET A 279 76.62 14.75 -5.08
C MET A 279 77.59 13.64 -4.68
N ASN A 280 77.17 12.37 -4.68
CA ASN A 280 78.05 11.24 -4.42
C ASN A 280 79.13 11.10 -5.51
N TYR A 281 78.78 11.31 -6.78
CA TYR A 281 79.74 11.31 -7.88
C TYR A 281 80.76 12.46 -7.75
N GLN A 282 80.30 13.66 -7.39
CA GLN A 282 81.17 14.80 -7.11
C GLN A 282 82.05 14.55 -5.88
N SER A 283 81.52 13.98 -4.81
CA SER A 283 82.30 13.58 -3.62
C SER A 283 83.37 12.56 -3.99
N TYR A 284 83.03 11.55 -4.79
CA TYR A 284 84.00 10.55 -5.26
C TYR A 284 85.08 11.17 -6.16
N TYR A 285 84.70 12.04 -7.09
CA TYR A 285 85.64 12.71 -7.99
C TYR A 285 86.56 13.66 -7.21
N THR A 286 86.02 14.42 -6.26
CA THR A 286 86.82 15.29 -5.39
C THR A 286 87.74 14.47 -4.48
N SER A 287 87.29 13.37 -3.88
CA SER A 287 88.16 12.49 -3.08
C SER A 287 89.28 11.86 -3.92
N ALA A 288 88.98 11.41 -5.15
CA ALA A 288 89.98 10.88 -6.07
C ALA A 288 91.00 11.96 -6.49
N LEU A 289 90.56 13.21 -6.71
CA LEU A 289 91.46 14.34 -6.96
C LEU A 289 92.30 14.71 -5.74
N TRP A 290 91.75 14.62 -4.52
CA TRP A 290 92.50 14.83 -3.27
C TRP A 290 93.51 13.69 -3.02
N GLU A 291 93.19 12.45 -3.38
CA GLU A 291 94.10 11.30 -3.27
C GLU A 291 95.22 11.36 -4.33
N TYR A 292 94.92 11.80 -5.55
CA TYR A 292 95.95 12.06 -6.58
C TYR A 292 96.80 13.30 -6.28
N GLY A 293 96.21 14.34 -5.67
CA GLY A 293 96.88 15.57 -5.29
C GLY A 293 97.82 15.42 -4.08
N SER A 294 97.52 14.49 -3.16
CA SER A 294 98.37 14.18 -2.00
C SER A 294 99.48 13.15 -2.29
N GLY A 295 99.36 12.38 -3.37
CA GLY A 295 100.40 11.46 -3.84
C GLY A 295 101.56 12.13 -4.61
N ASN A 296 101.40 13.38 -5.07
CA ASN A 296 102.40 14.05 -5.92
C ASN A 296 103.24 15.13 -5.19
N SER A 297 103.14 15.19 -3.85
CA SER A 297 103.94 16.11 -3.00
C SER A 297 105.11 15.42 -2.26
N ASN A 298 105.53 14.24 -2.70
CA ASN A 298 106.76 13.57 -2.25
C ASN A 298 107.71 13.35 -3.44
N ARG A 299 108.31 14.43 -3.93
CA ARG A 299 109.59 14.45 -4.65
C ARG A 299 110.35 15.71 -4.28
#